data_AF-A0A411Z3X5-F1
#
_entry.id   AF-A0A411Z3X5-F1
#
_cell.length_a   1.000
_cell.length_b   1.000
_cell.length_c   1.000
_cell.angle_alpha   90.00
_cell.angle_beta   90.00
_cell.angle_gamma   90.00
#
_symmetry.space_group_name_H-M   'P 1'
#
loop_
_entity.id
_entity.type
_entity.pdbx_description
1 polymer ?
#
loop_
_entity_poly.entity_id
_entity_poly.type
_entity_poly.pdbx_seq_one_letter_code
_entity_poly.pdbx_strand_id
1 'polypeptide(L)'
;MDNIAELERRITAALMRIGNGVEALSAVQPEPEPEQVLAGSPVATLADGVAEAEIARLNEALDEERMLVAQLNERLRMLRDQGTGKQELEAEVGRLSKLLDVQGLEMQRLKKTVVSLREQLRLMTEAQAEGRVEPHLINKAMLTELEALRALRAAEAAELDELIAALDPLAGPKEEVAQDA
;
A
#
# COMPACT_ATOMS: atom_id res chain seq x y z
N MET A 1 12.49 -8.37 22.48
CA MET A 1 12.39 -9.85 22.61
C MET A 1 11.06 -10.26 23.22
N ASP A 2 10.50 -9.49 24.17
CA ASP A 2 9.24 -9.85 24.88
C ASP A 2 7.98 -9.91 23.99
N ASN A 3 7.90 -9.09 22.94
CA ASN A 3 6.75 -9.06 22.03
C ASN A 3 6.56 -10.38 21.25
N ILE A 4 7.64 -11.11 20.98
CA ILE A 4 7.57 -12.39 20.25
C ILE A 4 6.99 -13.47 21.16
N ALA A 5 7.43 -13.52 22.42
CA ALA A 5 6.91 -14.47 23.42
C ALA A 5 5.42 -14.23 23.74
N GLU A 6 4.96 -12.97 23.73
CA GLU A 6 3.55 -12.64 23.90
C GLU A 6 2.70 -13.08 22.69
N LEU A 7 3.21 -12.88 21.47
CA LEU A 7 2.56 -13.34 20.25
C LEU A 7 2.46 -14.88 20.20
N GLU A 8 3.53 -15.59 20.57
CA GLU A 8 3.53 -17.05 20.67
C GLU A 8 2.51 -17.58 21.69
N ARG A 9 2.41 -16.95 22.87
CA ARG A 9 1.38 -17.30 23.86
C ARG A 9 -0.04 -17.09 23.32
N ARG A 10 -0.29 -15.97 22.62
CA ARG A 10 -1.62 -15.68 22.05
C ARG A 10 -1.97 -16.62 20.90
N ILE A 11 -1.01 -16.98 20.05
CA ILE A 11 -1.21 -17.95 18.97
C ILE A 11 -1.51 -19.34 19.54
N THR A 12 -0.77 -19.78 20.56
CA THR A 12 -0.98 -21.09 21.19
C THR A 12 -2.36 -21.18 21.85
N ALA A 13 -2.80 -20.11 22.52
CA ALA A 13 -4.13 -20.02 23.10
C ALA A 13 -5.25 -20.03 22.04
N ALA A 14 -5.03 -19.36 20.90
CA ALA A 14 -5.98 -19.38 19.78
C ALA A 14 -6.09 -20.77 19.15
N LEU A 15 -4.97 -21.48 18.96
CA LEU A 15 -4.96 -22.83 18.38
C LEU A 15 -5.68 -23.86 19.28
N MET A 16 -5.48 -23.79 20.60
CA MET A 16 -6.19 -24.65 21.57
C MET A 16 -7.70 -24.41 21.52
N ARG A 17 -8.14 -23.15 21.38
CA ARG A 17 -9.57 -22.81 21.28
C ARG A 17 -10.21 -23.34 20.02
N ILE A 18 -9.48 -23.30 18.89
CA ILE A 18 -9.94 -23.85 17.62
C ILE A 18 -10.02 -25.38 17.71
N GLY A 19 -9.00 -26.04 18.27
CA GLY A 19 -9.01 -27.49 18.48
C GLY A 19 -10.23 -27.96 19.28
N ASN A 20 -10.49 -27.31 20.41
CA ASN A 20 -11.66 -27.62 21.24
C ASN A 20 -12.99 -27.33 20.50
N GLY A 21 -13.04 -26.29 19.66
CA GLY A 21 -14.21 -25.98 18.84
C GLY A 21 -14.47 -27.02 17.74
N VAL A 22 -13.41 -27.57 17.14
CA VAL A 22 -13.51 -28.64 16.13
C VAL A 22 -13.91 -29.96 16.77
N GLU A 23 -13.37 -30.30 17.95
CA GLU A 23 -13.79 -31.48 18.71
C GLU A 23 -15.26 -31.39 19.13
N ALA A 24 -15.74 -30.21 19.54
CA ALA A 24 -17.15 -30.00 19.86
C ALA A 24 -18.06 -30.17 18.63
N LEU A 25 -17.65 -29.70 17.45
CA LEU A 25 -18.40 -29.95 16.22
C LEU A 25 -18.38 -31.43 15.82
N SER A 26 -17.25 -32.10 16.03
CA SER A 26 -17.10 -33.53 15.74
C SER A 26 -17.92 -34.40 16.70
N ALA A 27 -18.06 -34.00 17.96
CA ALA A 27 -18.87 -34.70 18.97
C ALA A 27 -20.39 -34.49 18.77
N VAL A 28 -20.80 -33.45 18.04
CA VAL A 28 -22.20 -33.21 17.66
C VAL A 28 -22.60 -34.01 16.40
N GLN A 29 -21.64 -34.57 15.67
CA GLN A 29 -21.93 -35.62 14.67
C GLN A 29 -22.00 -36.99 15.37
N PRO A 30 -23.17 -37.66 15.41
CA PRO A 30 -23.22 -39.01 15.94
C PRO A 30 -22.51 -39.97 14.97
N GLU A 31 -21.53 -40.72 15.48
CA GLU A 31 -20.92 -41.85 14.77
C GLU A 31 -21.97 -42.94 14.47
N PRO A 32 -21.89 -43.63 13.31
CA PRO A 32 -22.75 -44.77 13.01
C PRO A 32 -22.28 -46.01 13.78
N GLU A 33 -23.05 -46.46 14.77
CA GLU A 33 -22.86 -47.76 15.42
C GLU A 33 -23.28 -48.93 14.51
N PRO A 34 -22.68 -50.13 14.68
CA PRO A 34 -22.70 -51.19 13.67
C PRO A 34 -24.05 -51.91 13.56
N GLU A 35 -24.44 -52.19 12.32
CA GLU A 35 -25.68 -52.85 11.90
C GLU A 35 -25.85 -54.25 12.54
N GLN A 36 -26.79 -54.37 13.48
CA GLN A 36 -27.51 -55.63 13.70
C GLN A 36 -28.80 -55.59 12.88
N VAL A 37 -28.79 -56.35 11.78
CA VAL A 37 -29.94 -56.65 10.92
C VAL A 37 -31.03 -57.34 11.74
N LEU A 38 -32.04 -56.57 12.14
CA LEU A 38 -33.34 -57.07 12.55
C LEU A 38 -34.36 -56.66 11.50
N ALA A 39 -34.81 -57.68 10.77
CA ALA A 39 -35.84 -57.61 9.76
C ALA A 39 -37.14 -57.02 10.32
N GLY A 40 -37.70 -56.06 9.58
CA GLY A 40 -39.13 -55.83 9.49
C GLY A 40 -39.82 -55.26 10.73
N SER A 41 -39.79 -53.94 10.87
CA SER A 41 -40.96 -53.16 11.32
C SER A 41 -40.80 -51.70 10.88
N PRO A 42 -41.92 -51.04 10.60
CA PRO A 42 -42.09 -50.20 9.43
C PRO A 42 -41.28 -48.92 9.56
N VAL A 43 -40.83 -48.41 8.42
CA VAL A 43 -40.61 -46.98 8.24
C VAL A 43 -41.80 -46.31 8.91
N ALA A 44 -41.56 -45.70 10.07
CA ALA A 44 -42.46 -44.72 10.61
C ALA A 44 -42.50 -43.66 9.52
N THR A 45 -43.49 -43.77 8.65
CA THR A 45 -44.03 -42.65 7.89
C THR A 45 -44.44 -41.66 8.96
N LEU A 46 -43.48 -40.87 9.43
CA LEU A 46 -43.72 -39.52 9.90
C LEU A 46 -44.64 -38.97 8.82
N ALA A 47 -45.92 -38.82 9.16
CA ALA A 47 -46.98 -38.42 8.25
C ALA A 47 -46.39 -37.40 7.27
N ASP A 48 -46.52 -37.61 5.96
CA ASP A 48 -45.78 -36.84 4.94
C ASP A 48 -45.80 -35.31 5.22
N GLY A 49 -46.88 -34.79 5.83
CA GLY A 49 -46.98 -33.40 6.28
C GLY A 49 -46.02 -32.94 7.41
N VAL A 50 -45.45 -33.81 8.24
CA VAL A 50 -44.44 -33.47 9.28
C VAL A 50 -43.05 -33.35 8.66
N ALA A 51 -42.69 -34.24 7.73
CA ALA A 51 -41.44 -34.15 6.98
C ALA A 51 -41.47 -32.95 6.01
N GLU A 52 -42.60 -32.72 5.34
CA GLU A 52 -42.81 -31.53 4.50
C GLU A 52 -42.76 -30.22 5.32
N ALA A 53 -43.29 -30.20 6.54
CA ALA A 53 -43.22 -29.04 7.43
C ALA A 53 -41.78 -28.72 7.90
N GLU A 54 -40.98 -29.75 8.19
CA GLU A 54 -39.58 -29.56 8.57
C GLU A 54 -38.73 -29.11 7.37
N ILE A 55 -38.97 -29.66 6.18
CA ILE A 55 -38.34 -29.21 4.93
C ILE A 55 -38.69 -27.74 4.64
N ALA A 56 -39.94 -27.33 4.86
CA ALA A 56 -40.36 -25.94 4.70
C ALA A 56 -39.62 -25.00 5.67
N ARG A 57 -39.49 -25.38 6.95
CA ARG A 57 -38.72 -24.62 7.96
C ARG A 57 -37.24 -24.51 7.61
N LEU A 58 -36.63 -25.61 7.19
CA LEU A 58 -35.22 -25.63 6.83
C LEU A 58 -34.95 -24.78 5.57
N ASN A 59 -35.87 -24.77 4.60
CA ASN A 59 -35.77 -23.89 3.45
C ASN A 59 -35.93 -22.41 3.82
N GLU A 60 -36.84 -22.07 4.73
CA GLU A 60 -37.00 -20.71 5.24
C GLU A 60 -35.72 -20.24 5.96
N ALA A 61 -35.14 -21.07 6.84
CA ALA A 61 -33.87 -20.79 7.49
C ALA A 61 -32.70 -20.66 6.49
N LEU A 62 -32.66 -21.50 5.45
CA LEU A 62 -31.66 -21.43 4.39
C LEU A 62 -31.78 -20.13 3.59
N ASP A 63 -32.99 -19.69 3.30
CA ASP A 63 -33.24 -18.45 2.57
C ASP A 63 -32.90 -17.21 3.43
N GLU A 64 -33.17 -17.25 4.75
CA GLU A 64 -32.71 -16.24 5.70
C GLU A 64 -31.18 -16.16 5.74
N GLU A 65 -30.49 -17.30 5.85
CA GLU A 65 -29.03 -17.36 5.83
C GLU A 65 -28.44 -16.85 4.51
N ARG A 66 -29.04 -17.21 3.37
CA ARG A 66 -28.63 -16.71 2.04
C ARG A 66 -28.79 -15.19 1.94
N MET A 67 -29.86 -14.64 2.49
CA MET A 67 -30.07 -13.18 2.53
C MET A 67 -29.03 -12.49 3.42
N LEU A 68 -28.68 -13.05 4.57
CA LEU A 68 -27.62 -12.53 5.44
C LEU A 68 -26.25 -12.59 4.75
N VAL A 69 -25.93 -13.70 4.08
CA VAL A 69 -24.70 -13.86 3.31
C VAL A 69 -24.62 -12.83 2.18
N ALA A 70 -25.70 -12.60 1.45
CA ALA A 70 -25.76 -11.57 0.39
C ALA A 70 -25.49 -10.17 0.96
N GLN A 71 -26.09 -9.81 2.10
CA GLN A 71 -25.87 -8.53 2.76
C GLN A 71 -24.41 -8.38 3.26
N LEU A 72 -23.83 -9.44 3.81
CA LEU A 72 -22.44 -9.44 4.28
C LEU A 72 -21.46 -9.32 3.10
N ASN A 73 -21.72 -10.00 1.99
CA ASN A 73 -20.91 -9.88 0.77
C ASN A 73 -20.94 -8.46 0.20
N GLU A 74 -22.11 -7.80 0.20
CA GLU A 74 -22.21 -6.41 -0.26
C GLU A 74 -21.47 -5.46 0.69
N ARG A 75 -21.55 -5.67 2.01
CA ARG A 75 -20.74 -4.93 2.98
C ARG A 75 -19.25 -5.15 2.76
N LEU A 76 -18.82 -6.39 2.54
CA LEU A 76 -17.42 -6.71 2.25
C LEU A 76 -16.94 -6.03 0.97
N ARG A 77 -17.79 -5.96 -0.06
CA ARG A 77 -17.50 -5.24 -1.30
C ARG A 77 -17.29 -3.75 -1.03
N MET A 78 -18.20 -3.09 -0.31
CA MET A 78 -18.05 -1.69 0.07
C MET A 78 -16.78 -1.44 0.91
N LEU A 79 -16.47 -2.30 1.88
CA LEU A 79 -15.23 -2.18 2.67
C LEU A 79 -13.98 -2.38 1.81
N ARG A 80 -14.02 -3.29 0.82
CA ARG A 80 -12.92 -3.51 -0.12
C ARG A 80 -12.68 -2.29 -0.99
N ASP A 81 -13.75 -1.70 -1.53
CA ASP A 81 -13.69 -0.48 -2.34
C ASP A 81 -13.20 0.72 -1.51
N GLN A 82 -13.55 0.79 -0.23
CA GLN A 82 -12.95 1.76 0.70
C GLN A 82 -11.46 1.46 0.97
N GLY A 83 -11.08 0.19 1.01
CA GLY A 83 -9.69 -0.25 1.18
C GLY A 83 -8.82 0.13 -0.02
N THR A 84 -9.32 0.00 -1.25
CA THR A 84 -8.58 0.40 -2.47
C THR A 84 -8.33 1.90 -2.50
N GLY A 85 -9.34 2.72 -2.17
CA GLY A 85 -9.16 4.18 -2.09
C GLY A 85 -8.14 4.61 -1.03
N LYS A 86 -8.07 3.91 0.11
CA LYS A 86 -7.02 4.16 1.11
C LYS A 86 -5.63 3.79 0.61
N GLN A 87 -5.49 2.67 -0.10
CA GLN A 87 -4.21 2.26 -0.67
C GLN A 87 -3.70 3.24 -1.73
N GLU A 88 -4.60 3.78 -2.57
CA GLU A 88 -4.27 4.83 -3.54
C GLU A 88 -3.79 6.11 -2.84
N LEU A 89 -4.49 6.54 -1.79
CA LEU A 89 -4.08 7.70 -0.99
C LEU A 89 -2.74 7.47 -0.28
N GLU A 90 -2.51 6.29 0.29
CA GLU A 90 -1.24 5.92 0.92
C GLU A 90 -0.09 5.92 -0.09
N ALA A 91 -0.33 5.42 -1.32
CA ALA A 91 0.64 5.46 -2.41
C ALA A 91 0.95 6.90 -2.82
N GLU A 92 -0.06 7.77 -2.92
CA GLU A 92 0.12 9.17 -3.28
C GLU A 92 0.85 9.95 -2.18
N VAL A 93 0.52 9.72 -0.91
CA VAL A 93 1.27 10.29 0.22
C VAL A 93 2.74 9.83 0.17
N GLY A 94 2.99 8.54 -0.10
CA GLY A 94 4.34 8.01 -0.26
C GLY A 94 5.10 8.65 -1.42
N ARG A 95 4.43 8.96 -2.54
CA ARG A 95 5.00 9.69 -3.68
C ARG A 95 5.36 11.12 -3.28
N LEU A 96 4.43 11.85 -2.67
CA LEU A 96 4.62 13.23 -2.22
C LEU A 96 5.72 13.36 -1.16
N SER A 97 5.83 12.41 -0.22
CA SER A 97 6.92 12.40 0.76
C SER A 97 8.30 12.26 0.10
N LYS A 98 8.43 11.38 -0.91
CA LYS A 98 9.69 11.23 -1.66
C LYS A 98 10.05 12.51 -2.41
N LEU A 99 9.07 13.18 -3.02
CA LEU A 99 9.29 14.46 -3.69
C LEU A 99 9.77 15.54 -2.71
N LEU A 100 9.17 15.61 -1.52
CA LEU A 100 9.61 16.53 -0.47
C LEU A 100 11.05 16.25 -0.01
N ASP A 101 11.44 14.98 0.10
CA ASP A 101 12.81 14.61 0.45
C ASP A 101 13.82 15.05 -0.63
N VAL A 102 13.49 14.83 -1.91
CA VAL A 102 14.32 15.27 -3.05
C VAL A 102 14.49 16.78 -3.07
N GLN A 103 13.37 17.52 -2.96
CA GLN A 103 13.39 18.99 -2.89
C GLN A 103 14.16 19.48 -1.65
N GLY A 104 14.07 18.76 -0.53
CA GLY A 104 14.84 19.05 0.68
C GLY A 104 16.35 18.96 0.44
N LEU A 105 16.80 17.92 -0.29
CA LEU A 105 18.21 17.76 -0.65
C LEU A 105 18.69 18.85 -1.63
N GLU A 106 17.87 19.23 -2.60
CA GLU A 106 18.16 20.30 -3.55
C GLU A 106 18.27 21.65 -2.85
N MET A 107 17.36 21.95 -1.93
CA MET A 107 17.42 23.16 -1.10
C MET A 107 18.70 23.22 -0.26
N GLN A 108 19.16 22.09 0.29
CA GLN A 108 20.43 22.03 1.01
C GLN A 108 21.63 22.26 0.08
N ARG A 109 21.61 21.69 -1.13
CA ARG A 109 22.65 21.94 -2.15
C ARG A 109 22.70 23.41 -2.55
N LEU A 110 21.55 24.03 -2.80
CA LEU A 110 21.46 25.46 -3.12
C LEU A 110 21.96 26.35 -1.98
N LYS A 111 21.61 26.04 -0.72
CA LYS A 111 22.16 26.76 0.44
C LYS A 111 23.68 26.68 0.49
N LYS A 112 24.26 25.49 0.22
CA LYS A 112 25.72 25.30 0.20
C LYS A 112 26.38 26.12 -0.92
N THR A 113 25.81 26.14 -2.13
CA THR A 113 26.36 26.94 -3.24
C THR A 113 26.29 28.43 -2.95
N VAL A 114 25.18 28.92 -2.37
CA VAL A 114 25.04 30.32 -1.95
C VAL A 114 26.08 30.71 -0.90
N VAL A 115 26.33 29.86 0.11
CA VAL A 115 27.37 30.11 1.12
C VAL A 115 28.75 30.16 0.48
N SER A 116 29.06 29.22 -0.43
CA SER A 116 30.35 29.21 -1.14
C SER A 116 30.57 30.46 -1.98
N LEU A 117 29.56 30.90 -2.74
CA LEU A 117 29.65 32.10 -3.56
C LEU A 117 29.82 33.37 -2.71
N ARG A 118 29.11 33.47 -1.59
CA ARG A 118 29.26 34.60 -0.65
C ARG A 118 30.66 34.67 -0.06
N GLU A 119 31.24 33.53 0.33
CA GLU A 119 32.60 33.49 0.84
C GLU A 119 33.63 33.92 -0.21
N GLN A 120 33.44 33.53 -1.46
CA GLN A 120 34.32 33.96 -2.55
C GLN A 120 34.22 35.44 -2.87
N LEU A 121 32.99 35.99 -2.90
CA LEU A 121 32.78 37.42 -3.06
C LEU A 121 33.44 38.22 -1.93
N ARG A 122 33.37 37.70 -0.69
CA ARG A 122 34.06 38.27 0.45
C ARG A 122 35.58 38.28 0.26
N LEU A 123 36.18 37.14 -0.07
CA LEU A 123 37.63 37.03 -0.30
C LEU A 123 38.10 37.95 -1.44
N MET A 124 37.34 38.05 -2.52
CA MET A 124 37.66 38.95 -3.63
C MET A 124 37.56 40.42 -3.23
N THR A 125 36.57 40.78 -2.42
CA THR A 125 36.39 42.16 -1.93
C THR A 125 37.48 42.54 -0.94
N GLU A 126 37.90 41.62 -0.07
CA GLU A 126 39.04 41.80 0.85
C GLU A 126 40.35 42.02 0.07
N ALA A 127 40.64 41.16 -0.92
CA ALA A 127 41.81 41.34 -1.79
C ALA A 127 41.77 42.69 -2.54
N GLN A 128 40.61 43.05 -3.09
CA GLN A 128 40.43 44.32 -3.80
C GLN A 128 40.61 45.54 -2.88
N ALA A 129 40.13 45.47 -1.63
CA ALA A 129 40.30 46.52 -0.63
C ALA A 129 41.77 46.76 -0.27
N GLU A 130 42.59 45.71 -0.32
CA GLU A 130 44.04 45.78 -0.16
C GLU A 130 44.78 46.22 -1.44
N GLY A 131 44.04 46.55 -2.51
CA GLY A 131 44.59 46.91 -3.81
C GLY A 131 45.22 45.74 -4.57
N ARG A 132 44.97 44.50 -4.12
CA ARG A 132 45.47 43.28 -4.75
C ARG A 132 44.38 42.67 -5.63
N VAL A 133 44.71 42.42 -6.89
CA VAL A 133 43.88 41.55 -7.75
C VAL A 133 44.62 40.24 -7.88
N GLU A 134 44.07 39.21 -7.26
CA GLU A 134 44.64 37.87 -7.26
C GLU A 134 43.95 37.00 -8.32
N PRO A 135 44.62 36.68 -9.46
CA PRO A 135 43.99 35.94 -10.56
C PRO A 135 43.45 34.57 -10.16
N HIS A 136 44.06 33.94 -9.14
CA HIS A 136 43.64 32.65 -8.64
C HIS A 136 42.31 32.71 -7.88
N LEU A 137 41.98 33.83 -7.21
CA LEU A 137 40.67 34.03 -6.59
C LEU A 137 39.57 34.17 -7.65
N ILE A 138 39.85 34.90 -8.73
CA ILE A 138 38.93 35.04 -9.87
C ILE A 138 38.67 33.67 -10.51
N ASN A 139 39.74 32.92 -10.82
CA ASN A 139 39.61 31.58 -11.39
C ASN A 139 38.80 30.64 -10.47
N LYS A 140 39.05 30.71 -9.15
CA LYS A 140 38.31 29.92 -8.17
C LYS A 140 36.83 30.30 -8.12
N ALA A 141 36.51 31.59 -8.15
CA ALA A 141 35.13 32.10 -8.19
C ALA A 141 34.40 31.70 -9.47
N MET A 142 35.08 31.79 -10.62
CA MET A 142 34.53 31.35 -11.90
C MET A 142 34.26 29.83 -11.93
N LEU A 143 35.17 29.02 -11.38
CA LEU A 143 34.99 27.56 -11.32
C LEU A 143 33.78 27.17 -10.47
N THR A 144 33.61 27.78 -9.30
CA THR A 144 32.46 27.52 -8.43
C THR A 144 31.15 28.05 -8.97
N GLU A 145 31.16 29.18 -9.67
CA GLU A 145 29.96 29.67 -10.37
C GLU A 145 29.55 28.69 -11.47
N LEU A 146 30.52 28.19 -12.22
CA LEU A 146 30.29 27.20 -13.27
C LEU A 146 29.78 25.87 -12.68
N GLU A 147 30.34 25.41 -11.56
CA GLU A 147 29.83 24.26 -10.80
C GLU A 147 28.40 24.50 -10.30
N ALA A 148 28.08 25.70 -9.80
CA ALA A 148 26.74 26.06 -9.37
C ALA A 148 25.74 26.06 -10.54
N LEU A 149 26.12 26.60 -11.70
CA LEU A 149 25.29 26.59 -12.92
C LEU A 149 25.06 25.17 -13.44
N ARG A 150 26.08 24.32 -13.39
CA ARG A 150 25.95 22.89 -13.76
C ARG A 150 25.00 22.16 -12.81
N ALA A 151 25.13 22.40 -11.51
CA ALA A 151 24.24 21.82 -10.51
C ALA A 151 22.78 22.28 -10.70
N LEU A 152 22.57 23.57 -11.01
CA LEU A 152 21.24 24.11 -11.29
C LEU A 152 20.64 23.48 -12.55
N ARG A 153 21.38 23.43 -13.65
CA ARG A 153 20.95 22.76 -14.90
C ARG A 153 20.59 21.29 -14.69
N ALA A 154 21.35 20.58 -13.86
CA ALA A 154 21.07 19.19 -13.55
C ALA A 154 19.81 19.01 -12.71
N ALA A 155 19.54 19.93 -11.77
CA ALA A 155 18.30 19.96 -11.00
C ALA A 155 17.10 20.27 -11.91
N GLU A 156 17.20 21.31 -12.75
CA GLU A 156 16.17 21.67 -13.74
C GLU A 156 15.85 20.49 -14.67
N ALA A 157 16.87 19.76 -15.16
CA ALA A 157 16.65 18.58 -16.00
C ALA A 157 15.89 17.47 -15.25
N ALA A 158 16.25 17.21 -13.98
CA ALA A 158 15.55 16.21 -13.16
C ALA A 158 14.10 16.61 -12.86
N GLU A 159 13.84 17.89 -12.56
CA GLU A 159 12.49 18.42 -12.39
C GLU A 159 11.66 18.30 -13.68
N LEU A 160 12.25 18.60 -14.83
CA LEU A 160 11.59 18.46 -16.13
C LEU A 160 11.26 16.99 -16.44
N ASP A 161 12.18 16.06 -16.18
CA ASP A 161 11.93 14.63 -16.35
C ASP A 161 10.78 14.15 -15.46
N GLU A 162 10.68 14.65 -14.22
CA GLU A 162 9.57 14.35 -13.32
C GLU A 162 8.24 14.96 -13.81
N LEU A 163 8.24 16.20 -14.30
CA LEU A 163 7.07 16.82 -14.90
C LEU A 163 6.61 16.07 -16.15
N ILE A 164 7.54 15.62 -17.00
CA ILE A 164 7.23 14.79 -18.17
C ILE A 164 6.60 13.48 -17.71
N ALA A 165 7.17 12.80 -16.72
CA ALA A 165 6.60 11.57 -16.17
C ALA A 165 5.20 11.76 -15.57
N ALA A 166 4.93 12.92 -14.97
CA ALA A 166 3.60 13.27 -14.44
C ALA A 166 2.59 13.62 -15.55
N LEU A 167 3.05 14.20 -16.66
CA LEU A 167 2.21 14.58 -17.81
C LEU A 167 1.96 13.43 -18.80
N ASP A 168 2.89 12.48 -18.94
CA ASP A 168 2.77 11.30 -19.81
C ASP A 168 1.44 10.53 -19.65
N PRO A 169 0.92 10.25 -18.43
CA PRO A 169 -0.38 9.59 -18.28
C PRO A 169 -1.58 10.47 -18.69
N LEU A 170 -1.42 11.80 -18.73
CA LEU A 170 -2.45 12.75 -19.16
C LEU A 170 -2.40 13.04 -20.67
N ALA A 171 -1.27 12.74 -21.32
CA ALA A 171 -1.04 13.01 -22.74
C ALA A 171 -1.83 12.07 -23.68
N GLY A 172 -2.58 11.10 -23.16
CA GLY A 172 -3.32 10.12 -23.95
C GLY A 172 -2.40 9.10 -24.64
N PRO A 173 -2.96 8.10 -25.35
CA PRO A 173 -2.14 7.19 -26.14
C PRO A 173 -1.36 8.02 -27.16
N LYS A 174 -0.02 7.94 -27.10
CA LYS A 174 0.86 8.46 -28.15
C LYS A 174 0.40 7.75 -29.42
N GLU A 175 -0.32 8.44 -30.30
CA GLU A 175 -0.55 7.97 -31.66
C GLU A 175 0.86 7.70 -32.21
N GLU A 176 1.22 6.42 -32.30
CA GLU A 176 2.36 6.00 -33.09
C GLU A 176 2.06 6.50 -34.49
N VAL A 177 2.62 7.66 -34.82
CA VAL A 177 2.67 8.13 -36.20
C VAL A 177 3.48 7.06 -36.91
N ALA A 178 2.75 6.15 -37.55
CA ALA A 178 3.29 5.11 -38.39
C ALA A 178 4.35 5.76 -39.28
N GLN A 179 5.60 5.35 -39.07
CA GLN A 179 6.67 5.56 -40.03
C GLN A 179 6.36 4.66 -41.24
N ASP A 180 5.40 5.05 -42.05
CA ASP A 180 5.16 4.52 -43.39
C ASP A 180 5.34 5.67 -44.39
N ALA A 181 6.56 5.77 -44.94
CA ALA A 181 6.95 6.19 -46.29
C ALA A 181 8.33 6.86 -46.32
#